data_AF-A0A3P3F336-F1
#
_entry.id   AF-A0A3P3F336-F1
#
_cell.length_a   1.000
_cell.length_b   1.000
_cell.length_c   1.000
_cell.angle_alpha   90.00
_cell.angle_beta   90.00
_cell.angle_gamma   90.00
#
_symmetry.space_group_name_H-M   'P 1'
#
loop_
_entity.id
_entity.type
_entity.pdbx_description
1 polymer ?
#
loop_
_entity_poly.entity_id
_entity_poly.type
_entity_poly.pdbx_seq_one_letter_code
_entity_poly.pdbx_strand_id
1 'polypeptide(L)'
;MKKIFALAVLGLATVLPAFAQRGDPYENDRRYCASGRSGVDFNTCMWRIQRDREERYDRREQRAYEREQRREYERRERWAEQPPPPPAYRRWDGPPPGEQPRLSDMQQRALDNCNLLAPRDQPRCRATVMSTVR
;
A
#
# COMPACT_ATOMS: atom_id res chain seq x y z
N MET A 1 -9.19 -25.49 -55.46
CA MET A 1 -8.57 -24.90 -54.24
C MET A 1 -9.64 -24.67 -53.18
N LYS A 2 -9.75 -25.54 -52.16
CA LYS A 2 -10.57 -25.33 -50.93
C LYS A 2 -10.52 -26.55 -49.97
N LYS A 3 -9.35 -27.13 -49.68
CA LYS A 3 -9.26 -28.27 -48.73
C LYS A 3 -7.94 -28.32 -47.93
N ILE A 4 -7.40 -27.18 -47.48
CA ILE A 4 -6.18 -27.17 -46.64
C ILE A 4 -6.29 -26.17 -45.50
N PHE A 5 -7.43 -26.13 -44.78
CA PHE A 5 -7.60 -25.26 -43.62
C PHE A 5 -8.00 -26.00 -42.32
N ALA A 6 -7.83 -27.32 -42.26
CA ALA A 6 -8.26 -28.12 -41.10
C ALA A 6 -7.12 -28.87 -40.39
N LEU A 7 -5.86 -28.40 -40.50
CA LEU A 7 -4.69 -29.04 -39.86
C LEU A 7 -3.76 -28.04 -39.16
N ALA A 8 -4.30 -26.98 -38.56
CA ALA A 8 -3.50 -26.00 -37.82
C ALA A 8 -3.99 -25.69 -36.38
N VAL A 9 -4.97 -26.45 -35.86
CA VAL A 9 -5.50 -26.24 -34.49
C VAL A 9 -5.21 -27.42 -33.55
N LEU A 10 -4.72 -28.55 -34.08
CA LEU A 10 -4.30 -29.71 -33.27
C LEU A 10 -2.85 -29.62 -32.73
N GLY A 11 -2.17 -28.48 -32.93
CA GLY A 11 -0.82 -28.24 -32.40
C GLY A 11 -0.77 -27.47 -31.08
N LEU A 12 -1.91 -27.01 -30.56
CA LEU A 12 -2.00 -26.16 -29.36
C LEU A 12 -2.60 -26.89 -28.13
N ALA A 13 -2.65 -28.22 -28.15
CA ALA A 13 -3.11 -29.04 -27.02
C ALA A 13 -2.02 -29.92 -26.40
N THR A 14 -0.79 -29.88 -26.90
CA THR A 14 0.35 -30.63 -26.33
C THR A 14 1.16 -29.83 -25.32
N VAL A 15 0.87 -28.53 -25.13
CA VAL A 15 1.40 -27.75 -24.01
C VAL A 15 0.40 -27.82 -22.85
N LEU A 16 0.01 -29.04 -22.47
CA LEU A 16 -0.48 -29.24 -21.12
C LEU A 16 0.69 -28.90 -20.20
N PRO A 17 0.50 -28.00 -19.24
CA PRO A 17 1.59 -27.54 -18.43
C PRO A 17 2.05 -28.73 -17.59
N ALA A 18 3.35 -28.83 -17.36
CA ALA A 18 3.94 -29.74 -16.38
C ALA A 18 3.55 -29.35 -14.93
N PHE A 19 2.26 -29.13 -14.66
CA PHE A 19 1.68 -28.92 -13.34
C PHE A 19 1.38 -30.28 -12.69
N ALA A 20 2.36 -31.16 -12.57
CA ALA A 20 2.17 -32.43 -11.84
C ALA A 20 3.44 -32.99 -11.19
N GLN A 21 4.51 -32.21 -11.07
CA GLN A 21 5.70 -32.62 -10.29
C GLN A 21 5.87 -31.79 -9.03
N ARG A 22 4.77 -31.35 -8.41
CA ARG A 22 4.81 -30.93 -7.00
C ARG A 22 4.78 -32.21 -6.14
N GLY A 23 5.81 -33.05 -6.30
CA GLY A 23 6.00 -34.21 -5.43
C GLY A 23 6.19 -33.71 -4.00
N ASP A 24 5.59 -34.41 -3.04
CA ASP A 24 5.80 -34.07 -1.64
C ASP A 24 7.30 -34.09 -1.35
N PRO A 25 7.87 -32.99 -0.80
CA PRO A 25 9.31 -32.91 -0.56
C PRO A 25 9.79 -34.07 0.31
N TYR A 26 8.93 -34.51 1.24
CA TYR A 26 9.18 -35.68 2.07
C TYR A 26 9.28 -36.99 1.28
N GLU A 27 8.42 -37.23 0.28
CA GLU A 27 8.51 -38.43 -0.57
C GLU A 27 9.77 -38.43 -1.43
N ASN A 28 10.18 -37.26 -1.92
CA ASN A 28 11.41 -37.13 -2.70
C ASN A 28 12.65 -37.42 -1.84
N ASP A 29 12.71 -36.85 -0.62
CA ASP A 29 13.79 -37.11 0.34
C ASP A 29 13.83 -38.60 0.72
N ARG A 30 12.66 -39.22 0.92
CA ARG A 30 12.55 -40.65 1.18
C ARG A 30 13.11 -41.50 0.04
N ARG A 31 12.78 -41.17 -1.21
CA ARG A 31 13.30 -41.87 -2.40
C ARG A 31 14.81 -41.67 -2.54
N TYR A 32 15.30 -40.46 -2.30
CA TYR A 32 16.72 -40.14 -2.32
C TYR A 32 17.48 -40.97 -1.27
N CYS A 33 17.01 -40.99 -0.03
CA CYS A 33 17.63 -41.78 1.05
C CYS A 33 17.52 -43.29 0.81
N ALA A 34 16.40 -43.77 0.24
CA ALA A 34 16.23 -45.18 -0.10
C ALA A 34 17.10 -45.63 -1.30
N SER A 35 17.48 -44.71 -2.19
CA SER A 35 18.34 -45.02 -3.33
C SER A 35 19.80 -45.32 -2.97
N GLY A 36 20.20 -45.09 -1.72
CA GLY A 36 21.59 -45.26 -1.27
C GLY A 36 22.58 -44.21 -1.78
N ARG A 37 22.13 -43.25 -2.63
CA ARG A 37 22.97 -42.15 -3.15
C ARG A 37 23.56 -41.24 -2.08
N SER A 38 22.97 -41.20 -0.89
CA SER A 38 23.45 -40.42 0.24
C SER A 38 24.76 -40.96 0.85
N GLY A 39 25.12 -42.22 0.56
CA GLY A 39 26.32 -42.86 1.12
C GLY A 39 26.22 -43.20 2.61
N VAL A 40 25.03 -43.09 3.21
CA VAL A 40 24.75 -43.40 4.61
C VAL A 40 23.46 -44.22 4.72
N ASP A 41 23.17 -44.79 5.89
CA ASP A 41 21.92 -45.50 6.11
C ASP A 41 20.69 -44.58 5.96
N PHE A 42 19.53 -45.19 5.69
CA PHE A 42 18.29 -44.47 5.42
C PHE A 42 17.88 -43.53 6.58
N ASN A 43 18.01 -43.98 7.82
CA ASN A 43 17.60 -43.19 8.99
C ASN A 43 18.53 -41.99 9.20
N THR A 44 19.84 -42.19 9.07
CA THR A 44 20.85 -41.14 9.15
C THR A 44 20.67 -40.10 8.04
N CYS A 45 20.35 -40.55 6.80
CA CYS A 45 20.05 -39.65 5.69
C CYS A 45 18.82 -38.79 5.98
N MET A 46 17.70 -39.41 6.39
CA MET A 46 16.47 -38.69 6.70
C MET A 46 16.65 -37.70 7.86
N TRP A 47 17.37 -38.12 8.91
CA TRP A 47 17.66 -37.26 10.06
C TRP A 47 18.48 -36.03 9.66
N ARG A 48 19.53 -36.20 8.85
CA ARG A 48 20.35 -35.07 8.36
C ARG A 48 19.54 -34.08 7.54
N ILE A 49 18.72 -34.56 6.61
CA ILE A 49 17.89 -33.68 5.78
C ILE A 49 16.89 -32.89 6.63
N GLN A 50 16.25 -33.53 7.61
CA GLN A 50 15.32 -32.84 8.51
C GLN A 50 16.03 -31.79 9.35
N ARG A 51 17.19 -32.13 9.93
CA ARG A 51 18.00 -31.20 10.72
C ARG A 51 18.45 -30.01 9.88
N ASP A 52 18.99 -30.23 8.68
CA ASP A 52 19.42 -29.16 7.77
C ASP A 52 18.25 -28.23 7.40
N ARG A 53 17.04 -28.80 7.30
CA ARG A 53 15.84 -28.03 7.01
C ARG A 53 15.41 -27.19 8.21
N GLU A 54 15.42 -27.76 9.40
CA GLU A 54 15.14 -27.07 10.67
C GLU A 54 16.11 -25.91 10.89
N GLU A 55 17.42 -26.14 10.74
CA GLU A 55 18.45 -25.10 10.85
C GLU A 55 18.23 -23.94 9.85
N ARG A 56 17.72 -24.23 8.64
CA ARG A 56 17.35 -23.20 7.66
C ARG A 56 16.12 -22.41 8.07
N TYR A 57 15.13 -23.06 8.69
CA TYR A 57 13.94 -22.40 9.22
C TYR A 57 14.31 -21.48 10.38
N ASP A 58 15.06 -21.97 11.35
CA ASP A 58 15.50 -21.21 12.52
C ASP A 58 16.29 -19.96 12.10
N ARG A 59 17.26 -20.13 11.18
CA ARG A 59 18.03 -19.00 10.65
C ARG A 59 17.15 -17.98 9.92
N ARG A 60 16.12 -18.43 9.22
CA ARG A 60 15.18 -17.54 8.52
C ARG A 60 14.32 -16.77 9.50
N GLU A 61 13.82 -17.46 10.53
CA GLU A 61 13.00 -16.87 11.59
C GLU A 61 13.79 -15.84 12.39
N GLN A 62 15.02 -16.17 12.80
CA GLN A 62 15.90 -15.25 13.51
C GLN A 62 16.12 -13.96 12.71
N ARG A 63 16.40 -14.06 11.41
CA ARG A 63 16.55 -12.89 10.52
C ARG A 63 15.26 -12.08 10.39
N ALA A 64 14.10 -12.73 10.43
CA ALA A 64 12.82 -12.05 10.39
C ALA A 64 12.59 -11.26 11.69
N TYR A 65 12.88 -11.88 12.83
CA TYR A 65 12.80 -11.27 14.15
C TYR A 65 13.75 -10.07 14.30
N GLU A 66 15.00 -10.19 13.88
CA GLU A 66 15.97 -9.08 13.88
C GLU A 66 15.50 -7.89 13.03
N ARG A 67 14.93 -8.16 11.85
CA ARG A 67 14.36 -7.11 10.98
C ARG A 67 13.17 -6.43 11.64
N GLU A 68 12.33 -7.18 12.32
CA GLU A 68 11.17 -6.65 13.03
C GLU A 68 11.60 -5.76 14.20
N GLN A 69 12.54 -6.23 15.03
CA GLN A 69 13.11 -5.42 16.10
C GLN A 69 13.73 -4.12 15.59
N ARG A 70 14.49 -4.17 14.50
CA ARG A 70 15.07 -2.96 13.90
C ARG A 70 13.98 -1.96 13.49
N ARG A 71 12.90 -2.43 12.88
CA ARG A 71 11.76 -1.58 12.49
C ARG A 71 11.05 -1.00 13.71
N GLU A 72 10.91 -1.78 14.78
CA GLU A 72 10.32 -1.31 16.03
C GLU A 72 11.17 -0.20 16.66
N TYR A 73 12.49 -0.40 16.70
CA TYR A 73 13.44 0.58 17.19
C TYR A 73 13.40 1.87 16.38
N GLU A 74 13.49 1.80 15.04
CA GLU A 74 13.37 2.96 14.15
C GLU A 74 12.02 3.68 14.30
N ARG A 75 10.93 2.92 14.50
CA ARG A 75 9.61 3.49 14.78
C ARG A 75 9.61 4.24 16.10
N ARG A 76 10.20 3.68 17.14
CA ARG A 76 10.31 4.32 18.46
C ARG A 76 11.17 5.58 18.39
N GLU A 77 12.29 5.57 17.67
CA GLU A 77 13.12 6.75 17.45
C GLU A 77 12.34 7.85 16.73
N ARG A 78 11.61 7.51 15.66
CA ARG A 78 10.73 8.46 14.95
C ARG A 78 9.69 9.11 15.85
N TRP A 79 9.13 8.39 16.81
CA TRP A 79 8.17 8.95 17.77
C TRP A 79 8.85 9.78 18.88
N ALA A 80 10.10 9.46 19.21
CA ALA A 80 10.91 10.22 20.17
C ALA A 80 11.50 11.49 19.56
N GLU A 81 11.62 11.55 18.23
CA GLU A 81 12.06 12.72 17.49
C GLU A 81 10.99 13.82 17.60
N GLN A 82 11.32 14.92 18.31
CA GLN A 82 10.45 16.09 18.38
C GLN A 82 10.17 16.56 16.94
N PRO A 83 8.90 16.78 16.57
CA PRO A 83 8.59 17.32 15.26
C PRO A 83 9.36 18.64 15.09
N PRO A 84 9.93 18.90 13.89
CA PRO A 84 10.62 20.16 13.65
C PRO A 84 9.67 21.30 14.04
N PRO A 85 10.17 22.36 14.71
CA PRO A 85 9.32 23.48 15.06
C PRO A 85 8.60 23.95 13.79
N PRO A 86 7.28 24.20 13.85
CA PRO A 86 6.53 24.61 12.68
C PRO A 86 7.26 25.79 12.03
N PRO A 87 7.35 25.84 10.68
CA PRO A 87 8.00 26.96 10.02
C PRO A 87 7.40 28.24 10.58
N ALA A 88 8.26 29.16 11.03
CA ALA A 88 7.83 30.48 11.45
C ALA A 88 7.21 31.13 10.23
N TYR A 89 5.89 30.99 10.08
CA TYR A 89 5.12 31.77 9.16
C TYR A 89 5.42 33.21 9.56
N ARG A 90 5.99 33.99 8.62
CA ARG A 90 5.88 35.44 8.70
C ARG A 90 4.41 35.68 9.01
N ARG A 91 4.14 36.21 10.20
CA ARG A 91 2.83 36.73 10.56
C ARG A 91 2.54 37.76 9.46
N TRP A 92 1.73 37.35 8.50
CA TRP A 92 1.18 38.27 7.53
C TRP A 92 0.14 39.02 8.37
N ASP A 93 0.56 40.16 8.91
CA ASP A 93 -0.36 41.12 9.48
C ASP A 93 -1.29 41.48 8.31
N GLY A 94 -2.48 40.89 8.31
CA GLY A 94 -3.55 41.19 7.37
C GLY A 94 -3.68 42.70 7.18
N PRO A 95 -4.30 43.17 6.08
CA PRO A 95 -4.62 44.59 6.02
C PRO A 95 -5.32 44.95 7.35
N PRO A 96 -5.00 46.13 7.95
CA PRO A 96 -5.57 46.54 9.22
C PRO A 96 -7.08 46.31 9.17
N PRO A 97 -7.77 45.90 10.25
CA PRO A 97 -9.20 45.63 10.24
C PRO A 97 -9.91 46.90 9.76
N GLY A 98 -10.12 46.95 8.45
CA GLY A 98 -10.75 48.06 7.77
C GLY A 98 -12.14 48.11 8.35
N GLU A 99 -12.56 49.32 8.71
CA GLU A 99 -13.93 49.62 9.06
C GLU A 99 -14.85 48.77 8.20
N GLN A 100 -15.52 47.79 8.82
CA GLN A 100 -16.49 46.97 8.08
C GLN A 100 -17.41 47.97 7.39
N PRO A 101 -17.56 47.87 6.06
CA PRO A 101 -18.26 48.89 5.33
C PRO A 101 -19.68 48.93 5.87
N ARG A 102 -20.13 50.11 6.33
CA ARG A 102 -21.40 50.25 7.05
C ARG A 102 -22.53 49.95 6.07
N LEU A 103 -23.08 48.75 6.17
CA LEU A 103 -24.18 48.30 5.32
C LEU A 103 -25.43 49.12 5.62
N SER A 104 -26.10 49.61 4.58
CA SER A 104 -27.47 50.09 4.71
C SER A 104 -28.43 48.95 5.02
N ASP A 105 -29.60 49.25 5.60
CA ASP A 105 -30.63 48.26 5.93
C ASP A 105 -31.07 47.40 4.74
N MET A 106 -31.03 47.96 3.52
CA MET A 106 -31.33 47.21 2.30
C MET A 106 -30.20 46.26 1.90
N GLN A 107 -28.94 46.67 2.08
CA GLN A 107 -27.78 45.83 1.81
C GLN A 107 -27.66 44.68 2.82
N GLN A 108 -27.97 44.94 4.10
CA GLN A 108 -28.03 43.91 5.12
C GLN A 108 -29.07 42.84 4.76
N ARG A 109 -30.30 43.25 4.42
CA ARG A 109 -31.35 42.33 3.97
C ARG A 109 -30.95 41.55 2.71
N ALA A 110 -30.27 42.19 1.77
CA ALA A 110 -29.78 41.51 0.57
C ALA A 110 -28.72 40.45 0.89
N LEU A 111 -27.80 40.72 1.83
CA LEU A 111 -26.81 39.75 2.30
C LEU A 111 -27.48 38.57 3.03
N ASP A 112 -28.47 38.85 3.88
CA ASP A 112 -29.17 37.80 4.62
C ASP A 112 -29.93 36.87 3.68
N ASN A 113 -30.55 37.43 2.62
CA ASN A 113 -31.23 36.66 1.58
C ASN A 113 -30.29 35.75 0.77
N CYS A 114 -29.00 36.06 0.68
CA CYS A 114 -28.04 35.17 0.01
C CYS A 114 -27.98 33.78 0.65
N ASN A 115 -28.34 33.63 1.94
CA ASN A 115 -28.35 32.34 2.63
C ASN A 115 -29.48 31.40 2.16
N LEU A 116 -30.49 31.94 1.46
CA LEU A 116 -31.59 31.15 0.89
C LEU A 116 -31.20 30.45 -0.42
N LEU A 117 -30.06 30.82 -1.01
CA LEU A 117 -29.53 30.19 -2.22
C LEU A 117 -28.78 28.89 -1.90
N ALA A 118 -28.62 28.05 -2.92
CA ALA A 118 -27.80 26.85 -2.83
C ALA A 118 -26.36 27.21 -2.38
N PRO A 119 -25.68 26.39 -1.55
CA PRO A 119 -24.37 26.72 -0.96
C PRO A 119 -23.31 27.17 -1.96
N ARG A 120 -23.38 26.67 -3.20
CA ARG A 120 -22.47 27.02 -4.29
C ARG A 120 -22.61 28.47 -4.78
N ASP A 121 -23.81 29.04 -4.66
CA ASP A 121 -24.15 30.38 -5.18
C ASP A 121 -24.08 31.47 -4.10
N GLN A 122 -24.13 31.08 -2.83
CA GLN A 122 -23.95 31.97 -1.68
C GLN A 122 -22.71 32.88 -1.77
N PRO A 123 -21.48 32.39 -2.08
CA PRO A 123 -20.31 33.26 -2.14
C PRO A 123 -20.39 34.30 -3.26
N ARG A 124 -21.02 33.95 -4.40
CA ARG A 124 -21.21 34.87 -5.52
C ARG A 124 -22.20 35.97 -5.17
N CYS A 125 -23.34 35.60 -4.58
CA CYS A 125 -24.36 36.55 -4.11
C CYS A 125 -23.77 37.54 -3.10
N ARG A 126 -23.05 37.04 -2.08
CA ARG A 126 -22.40 37.89 -1.08
C ARG A 126 -21.39 38.85 -1.70
N ALA A 127 -20.56 38.39 -2.64
CA ALA A 127 -19.60 39.24 -3.35
C ALA A 127 -20.28 40.35 -4.16
N THR A 128 -21.38 40.05 -4.85
CA THR A 128 -22.15 41.06 -5.60
C THR A 128 -22.75 42.10 -4.67
N VAL A 129 -23.36 41.72 -3.55
CA VAL A 129 -23.90 42.70 -2.60
C VAL A 129 -22.76 43.55 -2.01
N MET A 130 -21.65 42.93 -1.61
CA MET A 130 -20.48 43.65 -1.08
C MET A 130 -19.85 44.61 -2.09
N SER A 131 -19.92 44.33 -3.40
CA SER A 131 -19.44 45.26 -4.45
C SER A 131 -20.26 46.55 -4.59
N THR A 132 -21.46 46.59 -4.01
CA THR A 132 -22.32 47.80 -4.00
C THR A 132 -22.17 48.62 -2.73
N VAL A 133 -21.41 48.13 -1.75
CA VAL A 133 -21.16 48.83 -0.50
C VAL A 133 -20.05 49.84 -0.73
N ARG A 134 -20.28 51.10 -0.34
CA ARG A 134 -19.34 52.21 -0.48
C ARG A 134 -18.66 52.50 0.84
#